data_AF-A0A8J7R1W0-F1
#
_entry.id   AF-A0A8J7R1W0-F1
#
_cell.length_a   1.000
_cell.length_b   1.000
_cell.length_c   1.000
_cell.angle_alpha   90.00
_cell.angle_beta   90.00
_cell.angle_gamma   90.00
#
_symmetry.space_group_name_H-M   'P 1'
#
loop_
_entity.id
_entity.type
_entity.pdbx_description
1 polymer ?
#
loop_
_entity_poly.entity_id
_entity_poly.type
_entity_poly.pdbx_seq_one_letter_code
_entity_poly.pdbx_strand_id
1 'polypeptide(L)'
;MVEQVEETRLRSLAYDFEEATRDADLHQYDPSTPRILRVVDRIAEGAGVAIMVVITLLIFANATGRYTMGMPLVWADELVIALMPWLTMTGLFLSVRRGSVIRIEYFFYRLPPSLRPATQTFTSLLSAIAFTYLAFYSLQLLQLFGSDLSPYLRIRDGWFTSALLIGSIASSLVFLVQAFITWRDRGGSRAQPS
;
A
#
# COMPACT_ATOMS: atom_id res chain seq x y z
N MET A 1 -11.28 4.15 -46.03
CA MET A 1 -10.55 5.39 -45.64
C MET A 1 -10.81 5.76 -44.18
N VAL A 2 -12.06 5.82 -43.72
CA VAL A 2 -12.41 6.10 -42.29
C VAL A 2 -11.84 5.04 -41.33
N GLU A 3 -11.93 3.77 -41.70
CA GLU A 3 -11.44 2.65 -40.88
C GLU A 3 -9.91 2.69 -40.64
N GLN A 4 -9.15 3.16 -41.63
CA GLN A 4 -7.69 3.36 -41.51
C GLN A 4 -7.35 4.54 -40.58
N VAL A 5 -8.16 5.60 -40.58
CA VAL A 5 -7.98 6.75 -39.68
C VAL A 5 -8.31 6.38 -38.23
N GLU A 6 -9.36 5.57 -38.02
CA GLU A 6 -9.74 5.02 -36.72
C GLU A 6 -8.63 4.12 -36.17
N GLU A 7 -8.10 3.19 -36.99
CA GLU A 7 -6.99 2.31 -36.61
C GLU A 7 -5.73 3.09 -36.21
N THR A 8 -5.41 4.15 -36.97
CA THR A 8 -4.24 4.98 -36.70
C THR A 8 -4.39 5.75 -35.39
N ARG A 9 -5.59 6.27 -35.10
CA ARG A 9 -5.93 6.94 -33.84
C ARG A 9 -5.95 5.98 -32.64
N LEU A 10 -6.44 4.76 -32.83
CA LEU A 10 -6.43 3.73 -31.78
C LEU A 10 -5.00 3.30 -31.46
N ARG A 11 -4.14 3.17 -32.47
CA ARG A 11 -2.71 2.85 -32.25
C ARG A 11 -1.96 3.99 -31.56
N SER A 12 -2.22 5.25 -31.90
CA SER A 12 -1.61 6.38 -31.19
C SER A 12 -2.11 6.49 -29.75
N LEU A 13 -3.40 6.26 -29.50
CA LEU A 13 -3.95 6.24 -28.14
C LEU A 13 -3.40 5.09 -27.30
N ALA A 14 -3.26 3.90 -27.89
CA ALA A 14 -2.65 2.75 -27.21
C ALA A 14 -1.17 3.03 -26.88
N TYR A 15 -0.45 3.67 -27.81
CA TYR A 15 0.94 4.08 -27.61
C TYR A 15 1.07 5.14 -26.49
N ASP A 16 0.25 6.18 -26.50
CA ASP A 16 0.24 7.22 -25.46
C ASP A 16 -0.11 6.64 -24.07
N PHE A 17 -1.03 5.66 -24.02
CA PHE A 17 -1.36 4.97 -22.78
C PHE A 17 -0.22 4.08 -22.28
N GLU A 18 0.42 3.34 -23.18
CA GLU A 18 1.56 2.48 -22.84
C GLU A 18 2.75 3.31 -22.38
N GLU A 19 3.00 4.46 -23.02
CA GLU A 19 4.02 5.42 -22.64
C GLU A 19 3.70 6.09 -21.30
N ALA A 20 2.45 6.51 -21.06
CA ALA A 20 2.03 7.05 -19.76
C ALA A 20 2.14 6.03 -18.62
N THR A 21 1.85 4.75 -18.90
CA THR A 21 1.99 3.66 -17.91
C THR A 21 3.47 3.37 -17.63
N ARG A 22 4.30 3.35 -18.68
CA ARG A 22 5.74 3.12 -18.56
C ARG A 22 6.46 4.26 -17.85
N ASP A 23 6.07 5.51 -18.09
CA ASP A 23 6.61 6.69 -17.42
C ASP A 23 6.26 6.69 -15.93
N ALA A 24 5.02 6.29 -15.59
CA ALA A 24 4.60 6.07 -14.21
C ALA A 24 5.43 4.98 -13.51
N ASP A 25 5.75 3.87 -14.19
CA ASP A 25 6.58 2.80 -13.65
C ASP A 25 8.06 3.22 -13.47
N LEU A 26 8.60 4.02 -14.40
CA LEU A 26 9.99 4.50 -14.38
C LEU A 26 10.25 5.51 -13.26
N HIS A 27 9.30 6.40 -12.99
CA HIS A 27 9.36 7.33 -11.86
C HIS A 27 9.16 6.65 -10.49
N GLN A 28 8.66 5.41 -10.48
CA GLN A 28 8.45 4.61 -9.27
C GLN A 28 9.71 3.85 -8.82
N TYR A 29 10.67 3.64 -9.72
CA TYR A 29 11.92 2.94 -9.44
C TYR A 29 12.98 3.91 -8.89
N ASP A 30 13.21 3.91 -7.57
CA ASP A 30 14.33 4.65 -6.95
C ASP A 30 15.59 3.75 -6.87
N PRO A 31 16.58 3.94 -7.77
CA PRO A 31 17.82 3.15 -7.80
C PRO A 31 18.74 3.39 -6.59
N SER A 32 18.45 4.38 -5.73
CA SER A 32 19.29 4.75 -4.58
C SER A 32 18.94 4.03 -3.27
N THR A 33 17.99 3.08 -3.29
CA THR A 33 17.57 2.40 -2.06
C THR A 33 18.65 1.49 -1.47
N PRO A 34 19.00 1.65 -0.17
CA PRO A 34 19.96 0.80 0.52
C PRO A 34 19.60 -0.69 0.40
N ARG A 35 20.61 -1.57 0.34
CA ARG A 35 20.40 -3.02 0.16
C ARG A 35 19.44 -3.63 1.18
N ILE A 36 19.47 -3.15 2.43
CA ILE A 36 18.61 -3.61 3.52
C ILE A 36 17.13 -3.34 3.20
N LEU A 37 16.83 -2.14 2.70
CA LEU A 37 15.47 -1.75 2.34
C LEU A 37 14.93 -2.59 1.17
N ARG A 38 15.77 -2.98 0.20
CA ARG A 38 15.37 -3.89 -0.88
C ARG A 38 15.05 -5.31 -0.40
N VAL A 39 15.78 -5.80 0.61
CA VAL A 39 15.49 -7.10 1.22
C VAL A 39 14.15 -7.06 1.95
N VAL A 40 13.91 -6.00 2.73
CA VAL A 40 12.63 -5.78 3.40
C VAL A 40 11.47 -5.73 2.39
N ASP A 41 11.65 -5.04 1.26
CA ASP A 41 10.61 -4.98 0.21
C ASP A 41 10.30 -6.36 -0.36
N ARG A 42 11.33 -7.15 -0.71
CA ARG A 42 11.10 -8.50 -1.25
C ARG A 42 10.42 -9.42 -0.25
N ILE A 43 10.79 -9.33 1.03
CA ILE A 43 10.17 -10.14 2.07
C ILE A 43 8.70 -9.74 2.22
N ALA A 44 8.42 -8.44 2.28
CA ALA A 44 7.05 -7.93 2.37
C ALA A 44 6.24 -8.30 1.11
N GLU A 45 6.82 -8.18 -0.08
CA GLU A 45 6.19 -8.60 -1.34
C GLU A 45 5.85 -10.09 -1.33
N GLY A 46 6.82 -10.94 -0.98
CA GLY A 46 6.62 -12.38 -0.88
C GLY A 46 5.57 -12.75 0.16
N ALA A 47 5.56 -12.09 1.32
CA ALA A 47 4.54 -12.28 2.34
C ALA A 47 3.15 -11.89 1.84
N GLY A 48 3.02 -10.73 1.18
CA GLY A 48 1.75 -10.26 0.62
C GLY A 48 1.20 -11.22 -0.44
N VAL A 49 2.04 -11.70 -1.35
CA VAL A 49 1.66 -12.70 -2.36
C VAL A 49 1.23 -14.01 -1.70
N ALA A 50 1.98 -14.49 -0.72
CA ALA A 50 1.63 -15.73 0.00
C ALA A 50 0.27 -15.61 0.71
N ILE A 51 0.02 -14.50 1.40
CA ILE A 51 -1.26 -14.25 2.08
C ILE A 51 -2.41 -14.18 1.08
N MET A 52 -2.22 -13.47 -0.04
CA MET A 52 -3.23 -13.37 -1.10
C MET A 52 -3.60 -14.74 -1.66
N VAL A 53 -2.61 -15.59 -1.94
CA VAL A 53 -2.83 -16.96 -2.42
C VAL A 53 -3.61 -17.76 -1.38
N VAL A 54 -3.23 -17.69 -0.10
CA VAL A 54 -3.93 -18.40 0.98
C VAL A 54 -5.39 -17.95 1.09
N ILE A 55 -5.67 -16.64 1.12
CA ILE A 55 -7.03 -16.10 1.15
C ILE A 55 -7.84 -16.59 -0.05
N THR A 56 -7.26 -16.55 -1.25
CA THR A 56 -7.92 -16.98 -2.49
C THR A 56 -8.30 -18.46 -2.41
N LEU A 57 -7.37 -19.32 -1.96
CA LEU A 57 -7.62 -20.75 -1.79
C LEU A 57 -8.67 -21.03 -0.72
N LEU A 58 -8.67 -20.29 0.39
CA LEU A 58 -9.68 -20.42 1.45
C LEU A 58 -11.07 -20.04 0.95
N ILE A 59 -11.20 -18.93 0.24
CA ILE A 59 -12.47 -18.49 -0.35
C ILE A 59 -12.95 -19.51 -1.37
N PHE A 60 -12.06 -20.01 -2.23
CA PHE A 60 -12.41 -21.02 -3.22
C PHE A 60 -12.84 -22.34 -2.58
N ALA A 61 -12.13 -22.80 -1.54
CA ALA A 61 -12.49 -23.99 -0.78
C ALA A 61 -13.84 -23.82 -0.08
N ASN A 62 -14.09 -22.65 0.54
CA ASN A 62 -15.37 -22.36 1.19
C ASN A 62 -16.52 -22.29 0.18
N ALA A 63 -16.32 -21.65 -0.97
CA ALA A 63 -17.30 -21.62 -2.05
C ALA A 63 -17.60 -23.04 -2.55
N THR A 64 -16.57 -23.85 -2.80
CA THR A 64 -16.72 -25.23 -3.24
C THR A 64 -17.49 -26.06 -2.20
N GLY A 65 -17.12 -25.98 -0.91
CA GLY A 65 -17.82 -26.67 0.17
C GLY A 65 -19.29 -26.25 0.30
N ARG A 66 -19.57 -24.95 0.17
CA ARG A 66 -20.93 -24.40 0.23
C ARG A 66 -21.80 -24.88 -0.93
N TYR A 67 -21.27 -24.90 -2.16
CA TYR A 67 -22.07 -25.23 -3.35
C TYR A 67 -22.10 -26.72 -3.69
N THR A 68 -21.08 -27.51 -3.31
CA THR A 68 -21.01 -28.94 -3.65
C THR A 68 -21.41 -29.85 -2.48
N MET A 69 -20.99 -29.52 -1.26
CA MET A 69 -21.21 -30.35 -0.06
C MET A 69 -22.35 -29.83 0.82
N GLY A 70 -22.85 -28.62 0.56
CA GLY A 70 -23.88 -27.97 1.38
C GLY A 70 -23.42 -27.62 2.81
N MET A 71 -22.12 -27.78 3.12
CA MET A 71 -21.53 -27.50 4.43
C MET A 71 -20.50 -26.38 4.30
N PRO A 72 -20.81 -25.14 4.73
CA PRO A 72 -19.87 -24.03 4.69
C PRO A 72 -18.72 -24.23 5.70
N LEU A 73 -17.50 -23.89 5.30
CA LEU A 73 -16.31 -23.95 6.15
C LEU A 73 -16.22 -22.66 6.99
N VAL A 74 -16.93 -22.61 8.11
CA VAL A 74 -17.03 -21.39 8.94
C VAL A 74 -15.66 -20.92 9.46
N TRP A 75 -14.74 -21.84 9.74
CA TRP A 75 -13.37 -21.51 10.14
C TRP A 75 -12.55 -20.84 9.03
N ALA A 76 -12.87 -21.10 7.76
CA ALA A 76 -12.17 -20.48 6.63
C ALA A 76 -12.55 -18.99 6.53
N ASP A 77 -13.81 -18.65 6.77
CA ASP A 77 -14.28 -17.25 6.79
C ASP A 77 -13.59 -16.45 7.92
N GLU A 78 -13.45 -17.05 9.10
CA GLU A 78 -12.71 -16.45 10.21
C GLU A 78 -11.23 -16.24 9.88
N LEU A 79 -10.59 -17.23 9.23
CA LEU A 79 -9.19 -17.13 8.83
C LEU A 79 -8.95 -16.07 7.74
N VAL A 80 -9.90 -15.88 6.82
CA VAL A 80 -9.85 -14.81 5.81
C VAL A 80 -9.92 -13.45 6.49
N ILE A 81 -10.86 -13.24 7.42
CA ILE A 81 -10.98 -11.99 8.18
C ILE A 81 -9.70 -11.71 8.97
N ALA A 82 -9.09 -12.75 9.54
CA ALA A 82 -7.82 -12.70 10.24
C ALA A 82 -6.62 -12.30 9.36
N LEU A 83 -6.58 -12.76 8.10
CA LEU A 83 -5.47 -12.52 7.17
C LEU A 83 -5.60 -11.20 6.40
N MET A 84 -6.82 -10.66 6.26
CA MET A 84 -7.06 -9.39 5.56
C MET A 84 -6.24 -8.22 6.12
N PRO A 85 -6.13 -8.00 7.45
CA PRO A 85 -5.25 -6.98 8.03
C PRO A 85 -3.78 -7.16 7.64
N TRP A 86 -3.27 -8.40 7.66
CA TRP A 86 -1.90 -8.71 7.26
C TRP A 86 -1.66 -8.37 5.80
N LEU A 87 -2.57 -8.77 4.91
CA LEU A 87 -2.49 -8.45 3.48
C LEU A 87 -2.54 -6.93 3.25
N THR A 88 -3.51 -6.26 3.87
CA THR A 88 -3.75 -4.83 3.72
C THR A 88 -2.54 -4.03 4.18
N MET A 89 -2.00 -4.33 5.36
CA MET A 89 -0.84 -3.62 5.90
C MET A 89 0.42 -3.85 5.08
N THR A 90 0.62 -5.07 4.59
CA THR A 90 1.76 -5.40 3.73
C THR A 90 1.67 -4.67 2.39
N GLY A 91 0.49 -4.67 1.76
CA GLY A 91 0.23 -3.95 0.51
C GLY A 91 0.36 -2.43 0.67
N LEU A 92 -0.09 -1.90 1.81
CA LEU A 92 0.01 -0.49 2.15
C LEU A 92 1.47 -0.07 2.36
N PHE A 93 2.25 -0.85 3.12
CA PHE A 93 3.68 -0.62 3.30
C PHE A 93 4.42 -0.58 1.94
N LEU A 94 4.17 -1.55 1.06
CA LEU A 94 4.73 -1.58 -0.29
C LEU A 94 4.30 -0.36 -1.12
N SER A 95 3.01 -0.01 -1.09
CA SER A 95 2.46 1.12 -1.86
C SER A 95 3.05 2.45 -1.41
N VAL A 96 3.21 2.66 -0.10
CA VAL A 96 3.85 3.86 0.45
C VAL A 96 5.31 3.92 0.05
N ARG A 97 6.03 2.80 0.11
CA ARG A 97 7.44 2.73 -0.28
C ARG A 97 7.69 2.94 -1.76
N ARG A 98 6.79 2.44 -2.61
CA ARG A 98 6.82 2.66 -4.05
C ARG A 98 6.25 4.05 -4.43
N GLY A 99 5.72 4.82 -3.47
CA GLY A 99 5.07 6.10 -3.77
C GLY A 99 3.78 5.96 -4.58
N SER A 100 3.22 4.74 -4.68
CA SER A 100 2.02 4.38 -5.45
C SER A 100 0.71 4.68 -4.70
N VAL A 101 0.78 5.23 -3.49
CA VAL A 101 -0.40 5.80 -2.83
C VAL A 101 -0.89 6.93 -3.72
N ILE A 102 -2.07 6.75 -4.31
CA ILE A 102 -2.65 7.58 -5.36
C ILE A 102 -2.38 9.06 -5.07
N ARG A 103 -1.40 9.62 -5.79
CA ARG A 103 -1.13 11.05 -5.81
C ARG A 103 -2.03 11.62 -6.89
N ILE A 104 -2.91 12.56 -6.53
CA ILE A 104 -3.76 13.24 -7.52
C ILE A 104 -2.86 14.20 -8.30
N GLU A 105 -2.12 13.66 -9.26
CA GLU A 105 -1.14 14.36 -10.08
C GLU A 105 -1.78 15.50 -10.89
N TYR A 106 -3.04 15.31 -11.33
CA TYR A 106 -3.79 16.33 -12.04
C TYR A 106 -3.87 17.68 -11.28
N PHE A 107 -4.05 17.63 -9.96
CA PHE A 107 -4.07 18.84 -9.14
C PHE A 107 -2.66 19.40 -8.93
N PHE A 108 -1.67 18.51 -8.88
CA PHE A 108 -0.24 18.81 -8.69
C PHE A 108 0.38 19.55 -9.88
N TYR A 109 0.01 19.19 -11.11
CA TYR A 109 0.51 19.85 -12.32
C TYR A 109 -0.07 21.26 -12.51
N ARG A 110 -1.28 21.53 -12.03
CA ARG A 110 -1.89 22.87 -12.02
C ARG A 110 -1.33 23.82 -10.96
N LEU A 111 -0.59 23.31 -9.97
CA LEU A 111 0.01 24.14 -8.93
C LEU A 111 1.33 24.78 -9.44
N PRO A 112 1.59 26.05 -9.09
CA PRO A 112 2.84 26.71 -9.42
C PRO A 112 4.04 25.95 -8.83
N PRO A 113 5.18 25.89 -9.53
CA PRO A 113 6.32 25.05 -9.17
C PRO A 113 6.88 25.32 -7.77
N SER A 114 6.65 26.52 -7.23
CA SER A 114 7.02 26.91 -5.86
C SER A 114 6.16 26.25 -4.77
N LEU A 115 4.92 25.86 -5.05
CA LEU A 115 3.99 25.23 -4.09
C LEU A 115 4.00 23.69 -4.15
N ARG A 116 4.59 23.11 -5.18
CA ARG A 116 4.78 21.65 -5.32
C ARG A 116 5.53 21.02 -4.13
N PRO A 117 6.68 21.54 -3.67
CA PRO A 117 7.35 20.96 -2.52
C PRO A 117 6.53 21.15 -1.24
N ALA A 118 5.84 22.29 -1.08
CA ALA A 118 4.95 22.63 0.05
C ALA A 118 3.86 21.58 0.25
N THR A 119 3.12 21.29 -0.81
CA THR A 119 2.02 20.33 -0.82
C THR A 119 2.49 18.90 -0.61
N GLN A 120 3.64 18.50 -1.17
CA GLN A 120 4.23 17.18 -0.94
C GLN A 120 4.54 16.95 0.55
N THR A 121 5.25 17.87 1.20
CA THR A 121 5.54 17.72 2.65
C THR A 121 4.28 17.72 3.50
N PHE A 122 3.28 18.54 3.14
CA PHE A 122 2.00 18.55 3.84
C PHE A 122 1.30 17.18 3.76
N THR A 123 1.21 16.59 2.56
CA THR A 123 0.60 15.27 2.37
C THR A 123 1.36 14.15 3.08
N SER A 124 2.70 14.18 3.08
CA SER A 124 3.52 13.21 3.81
C SER A 124 3.33 13.34 5.33
N LEU A 125 3.28 14.57 5.84
CA LEU A 125 3.06 14.84 7.28
C LEU A 125 1.66 14.40 7.71
N LEU A 126 0.63 14.73 6.92
CA LEU A 126 -0.75 14.33 7.20
C LEU A 126 -0.88 12.81 7.23
N SER A 127 -0.23 12.11 6.30
CA SER A 127 -0.19 10.66 6.29
C SER A 127 0.53 10.12 7.53
N ALA A 128 1.70 10.66 7.90
CA ALA A 128 2.41 10.26 9.12
C ALA A 128 1.54 10.39 10.39
N ILE A 129 0.78 11.48 10.51
CA ILE A 129 -0.15 11.70 11.63
C ILE A 129 -1.26 10.65 11.61
N ALA A 130 -1.89 10.43 10.46
CA ALA A 130 -2.95 9.44 10.31
C ALA A 130 -2.49 8.02 10.69
N PHE A 131 -1.31 7.60 10.24
CA PHE A 131 -0.74 6.30 10.59
C PHE A 131 -0.32 6.19 12.05
N THR A 132 0.15 7.28 12.66
CA THR A 132 0.45 7.33 14.09
C THR A 132 -0.81 7.20 14.94
N TYR A 133 -1.90 7.87 14.53
CA TYR A 133 -3.19 7.72 15.18
C TYR A 133 -3.74 6.29 15.04
N LEU A 134 -3.57 5.69 13.86
CA LEU A 134 -3.93 4.30 13.62
C LEU A 134 -3.12 3.33 14.51
N ALA A 135 -1.83 3.60 14.71
CA ALA A 135 -0.98 2.81 15.60
C ALA A 135 -1.47 2.88 17.05
N PHE A 136 -1.81 4.08 17.54
CA PHE A 136 -2.37 4.26 18.89
C PHE A 136 -3.68 3.50 19.06
N TYR A 137 -4.59 3.60 18.09
CA TYR A 137 -5.86 2.87 18.13
C TYR A 137 -5.65 1.35 18.09
N SER A 138 -4.69 0.87 17.30
CA SER A 138 -4.37 -0.57 17.25
C SER A 138 -3.83 -1.11 18.58
N LEU A 139 -3.05 -0.31 19.33
CA LEU A 139 -2.60 -0.65 20.68
C LEU A 139 -3.77 -0.75 21.64
N GLN A 140 -4.70 0.21 21.56
CA GLN A 140 -5.90 0.20 22.39
C GLN A 140 -6.78 -1.02 22.09
N LEU A 141 -6.89 -1.40 20.81
CA LEU A 141 -7.62 -2.58 20.38
C LEU A 141 -6.97 -3.88 20.88
N LEU A 142 -5.63 -3.96 20.83
CA LEU A 142 -4.86 -5.07 21.42
C LEU A 142 -5.05 -5.18 22.92
N GLN A 143 -5.14 -4.07 23.64
CA GLN A 143 -5.38 -4.08 25.08
C GLN A 143 -6.80 -4.49 25.45
N LEU A 144 -7.77 -4.15 24.60
CA LEU A 144 -9.20 -4.40 24.87
C LEU A 144 -9.64 -5.81 24.46
N PHE A 145 -9.18 -6.29 23.30
CA PHE A 145 -9.61 -7.58 22.71
C PHE A 145 -8.47 -8.59 22.57
N GLY A 146 -7.23 -8.24 22.94
CA GLY A 146 -6.07 -9.11 22.70
C GLY A 146 -6.07 -10.41 23.51
N SER A 147 -6.87 -10.50 24.59
CA SER A 147 -7.07 -11.74 25.35
C SER A 147 -8.25 -12.58 24.86
N ASP A 148 -9.11 -12.03 24.01
CA ASP A 148 -10.31 -12.69 23.55
C ASP A 148 -9.96 -13.80 22.55
N LEU A 149 -10.70 -14.89 22.67
CA LEU A 149 -10.53 -16.09 21.86
C LEU A 149 -11.54 -16.06 20.73
N SER A 150 -11.05 -16.24 19.52
CA SER A 150 -11.90 -16.29 18.33
C SER A 150 -12.90 -17.46 18.44
N PRO A 151 -14.17 -17.27 18.04
CA PRO A 151 -15.26 -18.20 18.34
C PRO A 151 -15.10 -19.61 17.75
N TYR A 152 -14.41 -19.79 16.61
CA TYR A 152 -14.26 -21.12 15.99
C TYR A 152 -12.83 -21.67 16.07
N LEU A 153 -11.82 -20.87 15.74
CA LEU A 153 -10.42 -21.28 15.77
C LEU A 153 -9.82 -21.25 17.19
N ARG A 154 -10.46 -20.57 18.15
CA ARG A 154 -9.95 -20.34 19.52
C ARG A 154 -8.51 -19.81 19.53
N ILE A 155 -8.14 -19.10 18.47
CA ILE A 155 -6.87 -18.39 18.39
C ILE A 155 -7.08 -17.06 19.10
N ARG A 156 -6.01 -16.55 19.71
CA ARG A 156 -6.04 -15.28 20.42
C ARG A 156 -6.14 -14.14 19.40
N ASP A 157 -7.17 -13.30 19.50
CA ASP A 157 -7.42 -12.19 18.57
C ASP A 157 -6.28 -11.16 18.54
N GLY A 158 -5.42 -11.18 19.56
CA GLY A 158 -4.15 -10.47 19.60
C GLY A 158 -3.22 -10.74 18.41
N TRP A 159 -3.27 -11.94 17.80
CA TRP A 159 -2.46 -12.23 16.62
C TRP A 159 -2.92 -11.42 15.40
N PHE A 160 -4.22 -11.22 15.22
CA PHE A 160 -4.78 -10.51 14.07
C PHE A 160 -4.59 -9.00 14.20
N THR A 161 -4.80 -8.48 15.41
CA THR A 161 -4.61 -7.05 15.72
C THR A 161 -3.14 -6.64 15.72
N SER A 162 -2.21 -7.57 15.94
CA SER A 162 -0.77 -7.30 15.81
C SER A 162 -0.34 -6.88 14.40
N ALA A 163 -1.00 -7.39 13.36
CA ALA A 163 -0.74 -7.00 11.98
C ALA A 163 -0.93 -5.49 11.77
N LEU A 164 -2.02 -4.97 12.33
CA LEU A 164 -2.41 -3.57 12.26
C LEU A 164 -1.39 -2.69 12.99
N LEU A 165 -0.91 -3.15 14.15
CA LEU A 165 0.11 -2.44 14.93
C LEU A 165 1.45 -2.38 14.19
N ILE A 166 1.95 -3.53 13.72
CA ILE A 166 3.25 -3.61 13.04
C ILE A 166 3.20 -2.81 11.73
N GLY A 167 2.13 -2.96 10.96
CA GLY A 167 1.92 -2.26 9.69
C GLY A 167 1.82 -0.75 9.83
N SER A 168 1.09 -0.27 10.84
CA SER A 168 0.93 1.17 11.10
C SER A 168 2.23 1.81 11.59
N ILE A 169 2.99 1.15 12.46
CA ILE A 169 4.32 1.62 12.89
C ILE A 169 5.29 1.66 11.70
N ALA A 170 5.37 0.59 10.91
CA ALA A 170 6.24 0.52 9.74
C ALA A 170 5.89 1.61 8.72
N SER A 171 4.60 1.81 8.43
CA SER A 171 4.13 2.84 7.50
C SER A 171 4.40 4.25 8.03
N SER A 172 4.16 4.51 9.31
CA SER A 172 4.47 5.80 9.95
C SER A 172 5.96 6.15 9.84
N LEU A 173 6.85 5.19 10.11
CA LEU A 173 8.30 5.37 9.95
C LEU A 173 8.67 5.74 8.51
N VAL A 174 8.10 5.05 7.51
CA VAL A 174 8.36 5.38 6.09
C VAL A 174 7.89 6.80 5.75
N PHE A 175 6.70 7.20 6.20
CA PHE A 175 6.21 8.56 5.96
C PHE A 175 7.05 9.63 6.64
N LEU A 176 7.54 9.38 7.86
CA LEU A 176 8.45 10.29 8.56
C LEU A 176 9.78 10.45 7.81
N VAL A 177 10.34 9.35 7.30
CA VAL A 177 11.57 9.40 6.48
C VAL A 177 11.32 10.19 5.19
N GLN A 178 10.21 9.96 4.48
CA GLN A 178 9.86 10.72 3.28
C GLN A 178 9.68 12.22 3.57
N ALA A 179 9.04 12.57 4.69
CA ALA A 179 8.88 13.95 5.12
C ALA A 179 10.24 14.61 5.41
N PHE A 180 11.16 13.89 6.06
CA PHE A 180 12.50 14.40 6.39
C PHE A 180 13.38 14.61 5.16
N ILE A 181 13.37 13.68 4.19
CA ILE A 181 14.10 13.82 2.93
C ILE A 181 13.58 15.04 2.15
N THR A 182 12.26 15.14 2.00
CA THR A 182 11.63 16.26 1.29
C THR A 182 11.93 17.61 1.95
N TRP A 183 11.98 17.65 3.29
CA TRP A 183 12.35 18.86 4.02
C TRP A 183 13.83 19.22 3.82
N ARG A 184 14.73 18.22 3.79
CA ARG A 184 16.17 18.42 3.58
C ARG A 184 16.49 18.94 2.17
N ASP A 185 15.81 18.44 1.15
CA ASP A 185 16.04 18.86 -0.24
C ASP A 185 15.61 20.32 -0.48
N ARG A 186 14.63 20.84 0.29
CA ARG A 186 14.33 22.28 0.28
C ARG A 186 15.47 23.16 0.81
N GLY A 187 16.37 22.60 1.62
CA GLY A 187 17.56 23.30 2.12
C GLY A 187 18.67 23.41 1.08
N GLY A 188 18.71 22.52 0.08
CA GLY A 188 19.76 22.46 -0.94
C GLY A 188 19.54 23.37 -2.15
N SER A 189 18.30 23.68 -2.53
CA SER A 189 17.99 24.48 -3.73
C SER A 189 18.22 26.00 -3.60
N ARG A 190 18.99 26.46 -2.61
CA ARG A 190 19.46 27.86 -2.53
C ARG A 190 20.80 28.11 -3.24
N ALA A 191 21.37 27.12 -3.93
CA ALA A 191 22.71 27.22 -4.53
C ALA A 191 22.76 26.95 -6.05
N GLN A 192 21.81 27.47 -6.82
CA GLN A 192 22.05 27.69 -8.26
C GLN A 192 21.89 29.18 -8.56
N PRO A 193 22.97 29.97 -8.48
CA PRO A 193 22.97 31.34 -8.96
C PRO A 193 22.96 31.40 -10.49
N SER A 194 22.04 32.23 -11.00
CA SER A 194 21.89 32.82 -12.34
C SER A 194 21.83 31.90 -13.55
#